data_AF-A0A9Q8YBF2-F1
#
_entry.id   AF-A0A9Q8YBF2-F1
#
_cell.length_a   1.000
_cell.length_b   1.000
_cell.length_c   1.000
_cell.angle_alpha   90.00
_cell.angle_beta   90.00
_cell.angle_gamma   90.00
#
_symmetry.space_group_name_H-M   'P 1'
#
loop_
_entity.id
_entity.type
_entity.pdbx_description
1 polymer ?
#
loop_
_entity_poly.entity_id
_entity_poly.type
_entity_poly.pdbx_seq_one_letter_code
_entity_poly.pdbx_strand_id
1 'polypeptide(L)'
;MTVKPEKDPKTGRFLSRAGGGGAAPRARTRKAVRTKLGELFLEDMLSAWESRGAAAIHALIEKNPNDFLKTIAALMPKDVTINPNQMGEMTDEQLLERIRKLDQTIRPFLAASGADGTDDGDRAQAEHE
;
A
#
# COMPACT_ATOMS: atom_id res chain seq x y z
N MET A 1 10.37 -3.98 40.43
CA MET A 1 11.77 -3.48 40.37
C MET A 1 12.57 -4.43 39.48
N THR A 2 12.76 -4.10 38.20
CA THR A 2 13.49 -4.95 37.23
C THR A 2 14.98 -4.57 37.22
N VAL A 3 15.81 -5.42 37.81
CA VAL A 3 17.27 -5.22 37.90
C VAL A 3 17.89 -5.42 36.51
N LYS A 4 18.64 -4.42 36.01
CA LYS A 4 19.37 -4.49 34.74
C LYS A 4 20.46 -5.57 34.82
N PRO A 5 20.58 -6.47 33.83
CA PRO A 5 21.61 -7.50 33.84
C PRO A 5 23.02 -6.91 33.67
N GLU A 6 23.95 -7.34 34.52
CA GLU A 6 25.33 -6.86 34.58
C GLU A 6 26.16 -7.35 33.38
N LYS A 7 26.94 -6.45 32.80
CA LYS A 7 27.79 -6.69 31.61
C LYS A 7 29.26 -6.76 32.00
N ASP A 8 29.99 -7.70 31.40
CA ASP A 8 31.45 -7.79 31.52
C ASP A 8 32.12 -6.61 30.77
N PRO A 9 32.96 -5.79 31.44
CA PRO A 9 33.59 -4.61 30.86
C PRO A 9 34.61 -4.93 29.75
N LYS A 10 35.13 -6.16 29.64
CA LYS A 10 36.12 -6.53 28.61
C LYS A 10 35.49 -7.11 27.35
N THR A 11 34.34 -7.77 27.47
CA THR A 11 33.71 -8.48 26.35
C THR A 11 32.35 -7.91 25.96
N GLY A 12 31.80 -6.98 26.74
CA GLY A 12 30.47 -6.40 26.55
C GLY A 12 29.32 -7.42 26.67
N ARG A 13 29.63 -8.66 27.04
CA ARG A 13 28.67 -9.75 27.16
C ARG A 13 27.97 -9.67 28.51
N PHE A 14 26.68 -9.94 28.52
CA PHE A 14 25.93 -10.10 29.76
C PHE A 14 26.43 -11.33 30.50
N LEU A 15 26.64 -11.18 31.81
CA LEU A 15 26.98 -12.30 32.67
C LEU A 15 25.75 -13.20 32.77
N SER A 16 25.79 -14.36 32.12
CA SER A 16 24.77 -15.39 32.32
C SER A 16 24.74 -15.76 33.80
N ARG A 17 23.57 -15.61 34.44
CA ARG A 17 23.30 -16.06 35.82
C ARG A 17 23.89 -17.45 35.99
N ALA A 18 24.88 -17.56 36.87
CA ALA A 18 25.59 -18.80 37.16
C ALA A 18 24.60 -19.88 37.65
N GLY A 19 24.37 -20.84 36.78
CA GLY A 19 23.52 -22.00 37.02
C GLY A 19 23.92 -23.11 36.06
N GLY A 20 25.00 -23.81 36.41
CA GLY A 20 25.31 -25.20 36.03
C GLY A 20 25.36 -25.59 34.55
N GLY A 21 26.57 -25.89 34.07
CA GLY A 21 26.78 -26.86 32.99
C GLY A 21 27.32 -26.27 31.70
N GLY A 22 28.61 -26.54 31.43
CA GLY A 22 29.34 -26.18 30.22
C GLY A 22 28.83 -26.91 28.97
N ALA A 23 27.67 -26.49 28.45
CA ALA A 23 27.29 -26.77 27.07
C ALA A 23 27.46 -25.49 26.25
N ALA A 24 28.31 -25.54 25.23
CA ALA A 24 28.39 -24.48 24.22
C ALA A 24 26.97 -24.06 23.80
N PRO A 25 26.65 -22.76 23.71
CA PRO A 25 25.30 -22.29 23.44
C PRO A 25 24.81 -22.91 22.12
N ARG A 26 23.92 -23.90 22.28
CA ARG A 26 23.34 -24.73 21.23
C ARG A 26 22.90 -23.82 20.08
N ALA A 27 23.29 -24.12 18.85
CA ALA A 27 22.96 -23.30 17.67
C ALA A 27 21.47 -22.91 17.56
N ARG A 28 20.58 -23.70 18.18
CA ARG A 28 19.14 -23.43 18.30
C ARG A 28 18.79 -22.16 19.09
N THR A 29 19.47 -21.86 20.20
CA THR A 29 19.20 -20.64 20.98
C THR A 29 19.68 -19.38 20.25
N ARG A 30 20.80 -19.44 19.53
CA ARG A 30 21.27 -18.30 18.71
C ARG A 30 20.33 -18.00 17.54
N LYS A 31 19.76 -19.03 16.91
CA LYS A 31 18.76 -18.86 15.83
C LYS A 31 17.50 -18.19 16.37
N ALA A 32 16.97 -18.65 17.51
CA ALA A 32 15.80 -18.05 18.15
C ALA A 32 16.03 -16.58 18.57
N VAL A 33 17.20 -16.24 19.13
CA VAL A 33 17.55 -14.86 19.50
C VAL A 33 17.63 -13.94 18.28
N ARG A 34 18.17 -14.43 17.15
CA ARG A 34 18.21 -13.66 15.90
C ARG A 34 16.82 -13.39 15.33
N THR A 35 15.94 -14.39 15.33
CA THR A 35 14.55 -14.22 14.92
C THR A 35 13.83 -13.22 15.81
N LYS A 36 13.97 -13.34 17.14
CA LYS A 36 13.33 -12.42 18.08
C LYS A 36 13.85 -10.99 17.95
N LEU A 37 15.15 -10.80 17.72
CA LEU A 37 15.73 -9.49 17.46
C LEU A 37 15.17 -8.87 16.18
N GLY A 38 14.96 -9.67 15.13
CA GLY A 38 14.33 -9.22 13.89
C GLY A 38 12.90 -8.74 14.09
N GLU A 39 12.09 -9.49 14.84
CA GLU A 39 10.72 -9.10 15.19
C GLU A 39 10.67 -7.78 15.95
N LEU A 40 11.46 -7.65 17.02
CA LEU A 40 11.51 -6.44 17.84
C LEU A 40 11.98 -5.23 17.02
N PHE A 41 12.96 -5.43 16.14
CA PHE A 41 13.44 -4.36 15.26
C PHE A 41 12.35 -3.86 14.31
N LEU A 42 11.56 -4.76 13.72
CA LEU A 42 10.47 -4.38 12.82
C LEU A 42 9.33 -3.69 13.58
N GLU A 43 9.03 -4.14 14.80
CA GLU A 43 8.04 -3.50 15.68
C GLU A 43 8.48 -2.07 16.06
N ASP A 44 9.74 -1.90 16.48
CA ASP A 44 10.31 -0.59 16.79
C ASP A 44 10.33 0.33 15.55
N MET A 45 10.66 -0.23 14.37
CA MET A 45 10.65 0.51 13.10
C MET A 45 9.25 0.95 12.70
N LEU A 46 8.25 0.09 12.86
CA LEU A 46 6.86 0.43 12.58
C LEU A 46 6.36 1.52 13.53
N SER A 47 6.59 1.37 14.84
CA SER A 47 6.24 2.37 15.84
C SER A 47 6.90 3.73 15.57
N ALA A 48 8.18 3.71 15.17
CA ALA A 48 8.89 4.89 14.72
C ALA A 48 8.24 5.50 13.47
N TRP A 49 7.86 4.69 12.49
CA TRP A 49 7.23 5.18 11.26
C TRP A 49 5.83 5.76 11.50
N GLU A 50 5.01 5.12 12.32
CA GLU A 50 3.68 5.61 12.68
C GLU A 50 3.74 6.95 13.43
N SER A 51 4.72 7.11 14.32
CA SER A 51 4.86 8.34 15.11
C SER A 51 5.50 9.50 14.34
N ARG A 52 6.49 9.26 13.47
CA ARG A 52 7.27 10.35 12.83
C ARG A 52 7.46 10.22 11.33
N GLY A 53 6.89 9.22 10.68
CA GLY A 53 7.08 8.95 9.25
C GLY A 53 6.65 10.12 8.37
N ALA A 54 5.48 10.70 8.64
CA ALA A 54 5.00 11.88 7.92
C ALA A 54 5.95 13.08 8.07
N ALA A 55 6.37 13.39 9.29
CA ALA A 55 7.32 14.47 9.54
C ALA A 55 8.68 14.23 8.86
N ALA A 56 9.14 12.98 8.80
CA ALA A 56 10.36 12.61 8.08
C ALA A 56 10.22 12.81 6.57
N ILE A 57 9.04 12.50 5.98
CA ILE A 57 8.74 12.77 4.57
C ILE A 57 8.73 14.27 4.30
N HIS A 58 8.07 15.07 5.14
CA HIS A 58 8.08 16.53 4.99
C HIS A 58 9.49 17.10 5.04
N ALA A 59 10.29 16.70 6.04
CA ALA A 59 11.67 17.13 6.15
C ALA A 59 12.53 16.70 4.95
N LEU A 60 12.24 15.54 4.34
CA LEU A 60 12.92 15.08 3.13
C LEU A 60 12.53 15.93 1.91
N ILE A 61 11.25 16.26 1.76
CA ILE A 61 10.76 17.14 0.69
C ILE A 61 11.39 18.54 0.80
N GLU A 62 11.49 19.08 2.02
CA GLU A 62 12.09 20.40 2.25
C GLU A 62 13.60 20.41 1.98
N LYS A 63 14.33 19.40 2.44
CA LYS A 63 15.79 19.37 2.37
C LYS A 63 16.32 18.85 1.04
N ASN A 64 15.71 17.80 0.49
CA ASN A 64 16.18 17.10 -0.70
C ASN A 64 15.00 16.65 -1.59
N PRO A 65 14.26 17.60 -2.21
CA PRO A 65 13.07 17.28 -3.00
C PRO A 65 13.37 16.36 -4.19
N ASN A 66 14.55 16.50 -4.82
CA ASN A 66 14.95 15.66 -5.94
C ASN A 66 15.07 14.18 -5.57
N ASP A 67 15.58 13.88 -4.37
CA ASP A 67 15.75 12.49 -3.93
C ASP A 67 14.42 11.88 -3.49
N PHE A 68 13.51 12.69 -2.94
CA PHE A 68 12.12 12.29 -2.74
C PHE A 68 11.47 11.86 -4.06
N LEU A 69 11.54 12.71 -5.10
CA LEU A 69 10.96 12.40 -6.41
C LEU A 69 11.57 11.13 -7.05
N LYS A 70 12.89 10.93 -6.95
CA LYS A 70 13.54 9.69 -7.40
C LYS A 70 13.03 8.46 -6.65
N THR A 71 12.81 8.58 -5.34
CA THR A 71 12.31 7.47 -4.51
C THR A 71 10.88 7.09 -4.94
N ILE A 72 10.03 8.08 -5.19
CA ILE A 72 8.68 7.86 -5.74
C ILE A 72 8.74 7.23 -7.13
N ALA A 73 9.60 7.75 -8.02
CA ALA A 73 9.78 7.19 -9.36
C ALA A 73 10.30 5.74 -9.35
N ALA A 74 11.10 5.36 -8.35
CA ALA A 74 11.58 3.98 -8.18
C ALA A 74 10.50 3.02 -7.64
N LEU A 75 9.51 3.53 -6.91
CA LEU A 75 8.37 2.76 -6.39
C LEU A 75 7.29 2.55 -7.46
N MET A 76 7.16 3.51 -8.38
CA MET A 76 6.26 3.40 -9.52
C MET A 76 6.65 2.21 -10.41
N PRO A 77 5.70 1.35 -10.83
CA PRO A 77 5.95 0.37 -11.87
C PRO A 77 6.50 1.07 -13.12
N LYS A 78 7.63 0.60 -13.64
CA LYS A 78 8.29 1.22 -14.80
C LYS A 78 7.46 1.08 -16.08
N ASP A 79 6.72 -0.02 -16.15
CA ASP A 79 5.84 -0.35 -17.26
C ASP A 79 4.40 -0.29 -16.75
N VAL A 80 3.90 0.93 -16.52
CA VAL A 80 2.44 1.10 -16.44
C VAL A 80 1.92 0.90 -17.85
N THR A 81 1.62 -0.35 -18.23
CA THR A 81 0.78 -0.64 -19.39
C THR A 81 -0.62 -0.17 -19.06
N ILE A 82 -0.83 1.14 -19.21
CA ILE A 82 -2.18 1.66 -19.44
C ILE A 82 -2.59 0.96 -20.73
N ASN A 83 -3.53 0.02 -20.66
CA ASN A 83 -4.23 -0.46 -21.85
C ASN A 83 -5.31 0.58 -22.14
N PRO A 84 -5.08 1.61 -22.99
CA PRO A 84 -6.16 2.48 -23.45
C PRO A 84 -7.22 1.70 -24.25
N ASN A 85 -6.91 0.46 -24.64
CA ASN A 85 -7.69 -0.39 -25.54
C ASN A 85 -8.88 -1.11 -24.91
N GLN A 86 -9.37 -0.74 -23.72
CA GLN A 86 -10.69 -1.28 -23.30
C GLN A 86 -11.86 -0.61 -24.02
N MET A 87 -11.67 0.59 -24.62
CA MET A 87 -12.74 1.31 -25.32
C MET A 87 -12.31 1.92 -26.67
N GLY A 88 -11.02 2.22 -26.87
CA GLY A 88 -10.55 2.98 -28.04
C GLY A 88 -10.45 2.22 -29.37
N GLU A 89 -10.49 0.88 -29.36
CA GLU A 89 -10.39 0.03 -30.56
C GLU A 89 -11.67 -0.75 -30.87
N MET A 90 -12.80 -0.37 -30.25
CA MET A 90 -14.08 -0.99 -30.57
C MET A 90 -14.64 -0.34 -31.83
N THR A 91 -15.05 -1.15 -32.81
CA THR A 91 -15.82 -0.64 -33.95
C THR A 91 -17.19 -0.16 -33.47
N ASP A 92 -17.85 0.70 -34.24
CA ASP A 92 -19.18 1.22 -33.90
C ASP A 92 -20.19 0.08 -33.66
N GLU A 93 -20.07 -1.04 -34.39
CA GLU A 93 -20.91 -2.22 -34.19
C GLU A 93 -20.66 -2.88 -32.83
N GLN A 94 -19.40 -2.96 -32.40
CA GLN A 94 -19.02 -3.53 -31.11
C GLN A 94 -19.45 -2.63 -29.95
N LEU A 95 -19.38 -1.30 -30.13
CA LEU A 95 -19.90 -0.33 -29.17
C LEU A 95 -21.42 -0.46 -29.02
N LEU A 96 -22.16 -0.58 -30.13
CA LEU A 96 -23.61 -0.79 -30.13
C LEU A 96 -24.01 -2.08 -29.41
N GLU A 97 -23.32 -3.19 -29.66
CA GLU A 97 -23.60 -4.47 -28.99
C GLU A 97 -23.37 -4.37 -27.48
N ARG A 98 -22.32 -3.65 -27.07
CA ARG A 98 -22.02 -3.40 -25.66
C ARG A 98 -23.08 -2.53 -24.98
N ILE A 99 -23.54 -1.47 -25.66
CA ILE A 99 -24.62 -0.59 -25.16
C ILE A 99 -25.90 -1.39 -24.97
N ARG A 100 -26.28 -2.24 -25.94
CA ARG A 100 -27.45 -3.12 -25.81
C ARG A 100 -27.34 -4.08 -24.63
N LYS A 101 -26.16 -4.66 -24.43
CA LYS A 101 -25.90 -5.55 -23.29
C LYS A 101 -26.01 -4.82 -21.95
N LEU A 102 -25.50 -3.59 -21.88
CA LEU A 102 -25.62 -2.75 -20.67
C LEU A 102 -27.08 -2.37 -20.41
N ASP A 103 -27.81 -1.96 -21.44
CA ASP A 103 -29.23 -1.61 -21.36
C ASP A 103 -30.07 -2.79 -20.84
N GLN A 104 -29.87 -4.00 -21.37
CA GLN A 104 -30.50 -5.22 -20.86
C GLN A 104 -30.16 -5.52 -19.39
N THR A 105 -28.93 -5.22 -18.98
CA THR A 105 -28.49 -5.47 -17.60
C THR A 105 -29.09 -4.44 -16.62
N ILE A 106 -29.21 -3.18 -17.03
CA ILE A 106 -29.62 -2.06 -16.17
C ILE A 106 -31.15 -1.92 -16.11
N ARG A 107 -31.86 -2.17 -17.22
CA ARG A 107 -33.34 -2.12 -17.30
C ARG A 107 -34.09 -2.77 -16.14
N PRO A 108 -33.79 -4.01 -15.70
CA PRO A 108 -34.49 -4.61 -14.58
C PRO A 108 -34.30 -3.85 -13.26
N PHE A 109 -33.15 -3.17 -13.07
CA PHE A 109 -32.91 -2.35 -11.89
C PHE A 109 -33.63 -1.00 -11.95
N LEU A 110 -33.74 -0.39 -13.13
CA LEU A 110 -34.51 0.85 -13.33
C LEU A 110 -36.01 0.60 -13.21
N ALA A 111 -36.51 -0.50 -13.77
CA ALA A 111 -37.91 -0.92 -13.65
C ALA A 111 -38.29 -1.23 -12.19
N ALA A 112 -37.36 -1.80 -11.41
CA ALA A 112 -37.54 -2.00 -9.98
C ALA A 112 -37.45 -0.69 -9.16
N SER A 113 -36.82 0.36 -9.69
CA SER A 113 -36.60 1.64 -9.01
C SER A 113 -37.65 2.71 -9.32
N GLY A 114 -38.65 2.42 -10.17
CA GLY A 114 -39.81 3.29 -10.39
C GLY A 114 -39.51 4.63 -11.10
N ALA A 115 -38.39 4.74 -11.81
CA ALA A 115 -38.09 5.93 -12.62
C ALA A 115 -38.74 5.81 -14.01
N ASP A 116 -40.07 5.87 -14.06
CA ASP A 116 -40.80 6.21 -15.29
C ASP A 116 -40.79 7.73 -15.43
N GLY A 117 -39.64 8.26 -15.85
CA GLY A 117 -39.49 9.67 -16.20
C GLY A 117 -39.95 9.87 -17.64
N THR A 118 -41.26 9.97 -17.84
CA THR A 118 -41.84 10.57 -19.04
C THR A 118 -41.43 12.04 -19.05
N ASP A 119 -40.53 12.44 -19.94
CA ASP A 119 -40.63 13.77 -20.52
C ASP A 119 -40.16 13.73 -21.98
N ASP A 120 -41.12 14.15 -22.78
CA ASP A 120 -41.17 14.13 -24.23
C ASP A 120 -40.39 15.34 -24.75
N GLY A 121 -40.04 15.32 -26.04
CA GLY A 121 -39.02 16.18 -26.61
C GLY A 121 -39.29 17.69 -26.51
N ASP A 122 -38.22 18.46 -26.37
CA ASP A 122 -38.13 19.73 -27.08
C ASP A 122 -36.82 19.83 -27.87
N ARG A 123 -37.01 19.91 -29.19
CA ARG A 123 -35.99 20.16 -30.20
C ARG A 123 -36.13 21.62 -30.57
N ALA A 124 -35.42 22.49 -29.86
CA ALA A 124 -35.29 23.90 -30.24
C ALA A 124 -33.83 24.22 -30.61
N GLN A 125 -33.57 24.08 -31.91
CA GLN A 125 -32.68 24.91 -32.74
C GLN A 125 -31.64 25.77 -32.01
N ALA A 126 -30.37 25.36 -32.06
CA ALA A 126 -29.24 26.26 -31.91
C ALA A 126 -28.73 26.67 -33.30
N GLU A 127 -29.48 27.54 -33.97
CA GLU A 127 -28.92 28.44 -34.99
C GLU A 127 -28.55 29.73 -34.27
N HIS A 128 -27.25 30.04 -34.17
CA HIS A 128 -26.78 31.37 -33.80
C HIS A 128 -25.47 31.66 -34.54
N GLU A 129 -25.64 32.56 -35.52
CA GLU A 129 -24.73 33.62 -36.00
C GLU A 129 -23.40 33.28 -36.69
#